data_AF-A0A371QTF5-F1
#
_entry.id   AF-A0A371QTF5-F1
#
_cell.length_a   1.000
_cell.length_b   1.000
_cell.length_c   1.000
_cell.angle_alpha   90.00
_cell.angle_beta   90.00
_cell.angle_gamma   90.00
#
_symmetry.space_group_name_H-M   'P 1'
#
loop_
_entity.id
_entity.type
_entity.pdbx_description
1 polymer ?
#
loop_
_entity_poly.entity_id
_entity_poly.type
_entity_poly.pdbx_seq_one_letter_code
_entity_poly.pdbx_strand_id
1 'polypeptide(L)'
;MKNYRSKNEEGVYNAIGHFVVEFSHLHSMMELMSVNMISNPGSSSSRNKAWILVSDQTTYPVMSKLFSLLMEEKIDVWSSEDKNVINSIRKEIIKLIEERNRISHDIWSLGHPNTPISDEADALRFRNTSSPKKGISKNRTPITITTIKELIQDCIRLREIIVKLGLYSLDDSNIKSPSQEFELNDDQLVQVSNN
;
A
#
# COMPACT_ATOMS: atom_id res chain seq x y z
N MET A 1 -30.30 25.39 -17.72
CA MET A 1 -30.63 24.09 -17.07
C MET A 1 -29.94 24.04 -15.72
N LYS A 2 -30.70 24.09 -14.61
CA LYS A 2 -30.13 23.81 -13.28
C LYS A 2 -30.01 22.29 -13.16
N ASN A 3 -28.79 21.79 -13.17
CA ASN A 3 -28.50 20.38 -12.90
C ASN A 3 -28.83 20.10 -11.42
N TYR A 4 -30.03 19.62 -11.15
CA TYR A 4 -30.36 18.98 -9.88
C TYR A 4 -29.67 17.61 -9.88
N ARG A 5 -28.40 17.57 -9.44
CA ARG A 5 -27.83 16.29 -8.97
C ARG A 5 -28.63 15.85 -7.75
N SER A 6 -28.98 14.57 -7.69
CA SER A 6 -29.68 14.04 -6.52
C SER A 6 -28.78 14.17 -5.29
N LYS A 7 -29.37 14.42 -4.09
CA LYS A 7 -28.61 14.42 -2.82
C LYS A 7 -27.82 13.12 -2.61
N ASN A 8 -28.26 12.03 -3.23
CA ASN A 8 -27.63 10.73 -3.18
C ASN A 8 -26.29 10.70 -3.95
N GLU A 9 -26.25 11.27 -5.15
CA GLU A 9 -25.01 11.42 -5.93
C GLU A 9 -23.95 12.23 -5.17
N GLU A 10 -24.36 13.33 -4.53
CA GLU A 10 -23.47 14.15 -3.71
C GLU A 10 -22.87 13.34 -2.55
N GLY A 11 -23.69 12.52 -1.88
CA GLY A 11 -23.23 11.63 -0.81
C GLY A 11 -22.22 10.58 -1.29
N VAL A 12 -22.43 10.00 -2.48
CA VAL A 12 -21.50 9.02 -3.08
C VAL A 12 -20.17 9.68 -3.44
N TYR A 13 -20.17 10.85 -4.09
CA TYR A 13 -18.93 11.57 -4.43
C TYR A 13 -18.15 11.98 -3.18
N ASN A 14 -18.82 12.42 -2.12
CA ASN A 14 -18.18 12.75 -0.85
C ASN A 14 -17.51 11.50 -0.24
N ALA A 15 -18.24 10.38 -0.15
CA ALA A 15 -17.70 9.13 0.37
C ALA A 15 -16.47 8.66 -0.44
N ILE A 16 -16.53 8.76 -1.77
CA ILE A 16 -15.40 8.46 -2.66
C ILE A 16 -14.21 9.37 -2.36
N GLY A 17 -14.43 10.68 -2.21
CA GLY A 17 -13.37 11.63 -1.90
C GLY A 17 -12.65 11.27 -0.60
N HIS A 18 -13.41 10.93 0.44
CA HIS A 18 -12.87 10.44 1.70
C HIS A 18 -12.07 9.15 1.53
N PHE A 19 -12.59 8.19 0.76
CA PHE A 19 -11.87 6.96 0.46
C PHE A 19 -10.54 7.21 -0.26
N VAL A 20 -10.50 8.12 -1.23
CA VAL A 20 -9.26 8.48 -1.92
C VAL A 20 -8.22 9.02 -0.96
N VAL A 21 -8.61 9.92 -0.05
CA VAL A 21 -7.71 10.49 0.97
C VAL A 21 -7.16 9.39 1.89
N GLU A 22 -8.03 8.53 2.42
CA GLU A 22 -7.60 7.47 3.33
C GLU A 22 -6.73 6.42 2.65
N PHE A 23 -7.02 6.08 1.38
CA PHE A 23 -6.17 5.21 0.57
C PHE A 23 -4.80 5.85 0.30
N SER A 24 -4.75 7.16 0.02
CA SER A 24 -3.49 7.89 -0.12
C SER A 24 -2.67 7.86 1.16
N HIS A 25 -3.29 8.02 2.34
CA HIS A 25 -2.59 7.88 3.62
C HIS A 25 -2.00 6.47 3.82
N LEU A 26 -2.75 5.42 3.46
CA LEU A 26 -2.23 4.04 3.49
C LEU A 26 -1.03 3.89 2.54
N HIS A 27 -1.12 4.40 1.32
CA HIS A 27 -0.03 4.36 0.35
C HIS A 27 1.22 5.07 0.86
N SER A 28 1.09 6.32 1.32
CA SER A 28 2.22 7.08 1.87
C SER A 28 2.84 6.42 3.09
N MET A 29 2.05 5.71 3.89
CA MET A 29 2.59 4.93 5.00
C MET A 29 3.45 3.76 4.52
N MET A 30 3.01 3.03 3.49
CA MET A 30 3.83 1.97 2.89
C MET A 30 5.10 2.52 2.26
N GLU A 31 5.05 3.70 1.64
CA GLU A 31 6.24 4.38 1.12
C GLU A 31 7.21 4.72 2.25
N LEU A 32 6.73 5.38 3.31
CA LEU A 32 7.53 5.77 4.46
C LEU A 32 8.19 4.57 5.13
N MET A 33 7.45 3.47 5.32
CA MET A 33 8.01 2.24 5.90
C MET A 33 9.07 1.63 4.99
N SER A 34 8.83 1.56 3.67
CA SER A 34 9.84 1.08 2.72
C SER A 34 11.11 1.93 2.77
N VAL A 35 10.96 3.25 2.83
CA VAL A 35 12.09 4.18 2.94
C VAL A 35 12.88 3.94 4.22
N ASN A 36 12.20 3.80 5.36
CA ASN A 36 12.85 3.56 6.65
C ASN A 36 13.65 2.25 6.64
N MET A 37 13.12 1.19 6.04
CA MET A 37 13.78 -0.12 5.95
C MET A 37 14.97 -0.14 4.98
N ILE A 38 14.92 0.63 3.89
CA ILE A 38 16.03 0.75 2.93
C ILE A 38 17.13 1.67 3.47
N SER A 39 16.76 2.69 4.23
CA SER A 39 17.69 3.75 4.64
C SER A 39 18.60 3.32 5.78
N ASN A 40 19.89 3.65 5.68
CA ASN A 40 20.82 3.49 6.79
C ASN A 40 20.51 4.53 7.88
N PRO A 41 20.35 4.11 9.15
CA PRO A 41 20.16 5.02 10.27
C PRO A 41 21.25 6.10 10.31
N GLY A 42 20.85 7.36 10.53
CA GLY A 42 21.77 8.50 10.63
C GLY A 42 22.29 9.06 9.30
N SER A 43 22.01 8.43 8.14
CA SER A 43 22.43 8.94 6.84
C SER A 43 21.29 9.62 6.07
N SER A 44 21.26 10.95 6.09
CA SER A 44 20.29 11.74 5.30
C SER A 44 20.39 11.46 3.79
N SER A 45 21.61 11.26 3.28
CA SER A 45 21.85 10.89 1.88
C SER A 45 21.26 9.52 1.53
N SER A 46 21.38 8.53 2.42
CA SER A 46 20.76 7.22 2.24
C SER A 46 19.23 7.32 2.20
N ARG A 47 18.65 8.10 3.11
CA ARG A 47 17.20 8.34 3.14
C ARG A 47 16.68 9.00 1.86
N ASN A 48 17.40 9.99 1.31
CA ASN A 48 17.02 10.64 0.05
C ASN A 48 17.07 9.66 -1.13
N LYS A 49 18.10 8.81 -1.19
CA LYS A 49 18.18 7.77 -2.22
C LYS A 49 17.03 6.77 -2.10
N ALA A 50 16.70 6.35 -0.87
CA ALA A 50 15.56 5.48 -0.60
C ALA A 50 14.23 6.12 -1.04
N TRP A 51 14.03 7.41 -0.77
CA TRP A 51 12.88 8.17 -1.27
C TRP A 51 12.79 8.14 -2.78
N ILE A 52 13.88 8.42 -3.50
CA ILE A 52 13.92 8.39 -4.97
C ILE A 52 13.54 7.01 -5.52
N LEU A 53 13.90 5.93 -4.82
CA LEU A 53 13.58 4.56 -5.25
C LEU A 53 12.11 4.18 -5.07
N VAL A 54 11.40 4.85 -4.15
CA VAL A 54 10.02 4.52 -3.76
C VAL A 54 9.03 5.53 -4.33
N SER A 55 9.45 6.78 -4.52
CA SER A 55 8.63 7.86 -5.09
C SER A 55 8.17 7.55 -6.51
N ASP A 56 7.05 8.15 -6.90
CA ASP A 56 6.43 8.06 -8.23
C ASP A 56 5.96 6.65 -8.63
N GLN A 57 5.98 5.71 -7.69
CA GLN A 57 5.50 4.36 -7.91
C GLN A 57 4.01 4.25 -7.60
N THR A 58 3.29 3.46 -8.39
CA THR A 58 1.91 3.11 -8.04
C THR A 58 1.88 2.23 -6.79
N THR A 59 0.71 2.13 -6.16
CA THR A 59 0.55 1.44 -4.87
C THR A 59 0.97 -0.02 -4.90
N TYR A 60 0.77 -0.72 -6.02
CA TYR A 60 1.10 -2.15 -6.10
C TYR A 60 2.62 -2.43 -6.04
N PRO A 61 3.48 -1.76 -6.85
CA PRO A 61 4.93 -1.82 -6.68
C PRO A 61 5.42 -1.47 -5.27
N VAL A 62 4.90 -0.40 -4.66
CA VAL A 62 5.30 0.03 -3.31
C VAL A 62 4.95 -1.06 -2.28
N MET A 63 3.71 -1.56 -2.31
CA MET A 63 3.29 -2.67 -1.46
C MET A 63 4.19 -3.89 -1.66
N SER A 64 4.44 -4.29 -2.92
CA SER A 64 5.28 -5.46 -3.19
C SER A 64 6.69 -5.30 -2.62
N LYS A 65 7.30 -4.12 -2.77
CA LYS A 65 8.62 -3.82 -2.20
C LYS A 65 8.61 -3.88 -0.67
N LEU A 66 7.64 -3.24 -0.02
CA LEU A 66 7.51 -3.26 1.44
C LEU A 66 7.47 -4.70 1.97
N PHE A 67 6.60 -5.55 1.44
CA PHE A 67 6.48 -6.92 1.90
C PHE A 67 7.71 -7.76 1.55
N SER A 68 8.40 -7.49 0.43
CA SER A 68 9.69 -8.13 0.14
C SER A 68 10.76 -7.74 1.15
N LEU A 69 10.88 -6.45 1.48
CA LEU A 69 11.82 -5.96 2.49
C LEU A 69 11.53 -6.57 3.86
N LEU A 70 10.25 -6.67 4.24
CA LEU A 70 9.86 -7.22 5.53
C LEU A 70 10.22 -8.72 5.64
N MET A 71 9.95 -9.49 4.57
CA MET A 71 10.32 -10.91 4.52
C MET A 71 11.83 -11.13 4.52
N GLU A 72 12.61 -10.24 3.92
CA GLU A 72 14.06 -10.32 3.86
C GLU A 72 14.71 -9.97 5.21
N GLU A 73 14.32 -8.85 5.82
CA GLU A 73 14.92 -8.35 7.06
C GLU A 73 14.76 -9.33 8.22
N LYS A 74 13.69 -10.13 8.21
CA LYS A 74 13.31 -11.02 9.31
C LYS A 74 13.19 -12.48 8.88
N ILE A 75 13.85 -12.87 7.80
CA ILE A 75 13.71 -14.21 7.21
C ILE A 75 13.94 -15.34 8.23
N ASP A 76 14.90 -15.15 9.13
CA ASP A 76 15.32 -16.09 10.18
C ASP A 76 14.57 -15.96 11.50
N VAL A 77 13.89 -14.82 11.74
CA VAL A 77 13.19 -14.53 12.99
C VAL A 77 11.73 -14.94 12.91
N TRP A 78 11.12 -14.81 11.72
CA TRP A 78 9.70 -15.05 11.55
C TRP A 78 9.35 -16.54 11.54
N SER A 79 8.43 -16.90 12.44
CA SER A 79 7.79 -18.20 12.43
C SER A 79 6.92 -18.38 11.17
N SER A 80 6.54 -19.62 10.89
CA SER A 80 5.57 -19.91 9.81
C SER A 80 4.23 -19.22 10.03
N GLU A 81 3.81 -19.05 11.29
CA GLU A 81 2.58 -18.36 11.67
C GLU A 81 2.67 -16.86 11.30
N ASP A 82 3.79 -16.21 11.64
CA ASP A 82 4.02 -14.79 11.32
C ASP A 82 3.98 -14.56 9.80
N LYS A 83 4.67 -15.42 9.03
CA LYS A 83 4.68 -15.37 7.56
C LYS A 83 3.26 -15.52 6.98
N ASN A 84 2.40 -16.33 7.60
CA ASN A 84 1.01 -16.47 7.19
C ASN A 84 0.19 -15.20 7.48
N VAL A 85 0.37 -14.59 8.65
CA VAL A 85 -0.28 -13.33 9.03
C VAL A 85 0.11 -12.21 8.07
N ILE A 86 1.41 -12.06 7.79
CA ILE A 86 1.96 -11.05 6.86
C ILE A 86 1.41 -11.26 5.45
N ASN A 87 1.35 -12.50 4.98
CA ASN A 87 0.73 -12.83 3.69
C ASN A 87 -0.78 -12.54 3.66
N SER A 88 -1.50 -12.69 4.78
CA SER A 88 -2.91 -12.31 4.87
C SER A 88 -3.07 -10.79 4.71
N ILE A 89 -2.29 -10.01 5.43
CA ILE A 89 -2.29 -8.53 5.34
C ILE A 89 -1.97 -8.08 3.91
N ARG A 90 -0.97 -8.70 3.28
CA ARG A 90 -0.63 -8.43 1.87
C ARG A 90 -1.83 -8.67 0.95
N LYS A 91 -2.54 -9.79 1.12
CA LYS A 91 -3.73 -10.13 0.31
C LYS A 91 -4.87 -9.13 0.54
N GLU A 92 -5.08 -8.67 1.77
CA GLU A 92 -6.07 -7.64 2.07
C GLU A 92 -5.75 -6.32 1.36
N ILE A 93 -4.49 -5.88 1.36
CA ILE A 93 -4.06 -4.68 0.64
C ILE A 93 -4.24 -4.85 -0.87
N ILE A 94 -3.93 -6.03 -1.43
CA ILE A 94 -4.18 -6.32 -2.85
C ILE A 94 -5.66 -6.15 -3.19
N LYS A 95 -6.56 -6.73 -2.39
CA LYS A 95 -8.01 -6.56 -2.58
C LYS A 95 -8.42 -5.09 -2.53
N LEU A 96 -7.86 -4.33 -1.59
CA LEU A 96 -8.15 -2.89 -1.46
C LEU A 96 -7.66 -2.09 -2.69
N ILE A 97 -6.51 -2.43 -3.27
CA ILE A 97 -6.01 -1.84 -4.52
C ILE A 97 -6.96 -2.18 -5.68
N GLU A 98 -7.43 -3.42 -5.77
CA GLU A 98 -8.40 -3.87 -6.78
C GLU A 98 -9.72 -3.10 -6.67
N GLU A 99 -10.23 -2.92 -5.44
CA GLU A 99 -11.43 -2.14 -5.16
C GLU A 99 -11.25 -0.65 -5.51
N ARG A 100 -10.09 -0.06 -5.19
CA ARG A 100 -9.75 1.32 -5.60
C ARG A 100 -9.79 1.47 -7.11
N ASN A 101 -9.22 0.52 -7.85
CA ASN A 101 -9.21 0.54 -9.31
C ASN A 101 -10.62 0.35 -9.87
N ARG A 102 -11.42 -0.54 -9.29
CA ARG A 102 -12.83 -0.71 -9.63
C ARG A 102 -13.59 0.60 -9.46
N ILE A 103 -13.53 1.22 -8.28
CA ILE A 103 -14.18 2.49 -7.97
C ILE A 103 -13.75 3.57 -8.97
N SER A 104 -12.46 3.71 -9.23
CA SER A 104 -11.92 4.70 -10.17
C SER A 104 -12.51 4.57 -11.57
N HIS A 105 -12.73 3.33 -12.04
CA HIS A 105 -13.36 3.11 -13.33
C HIS A 105 -14.88 3.25 -13.30
N ASP A 106 -15.54 2.83 -12.23
CA ASP A 106 -16.99 2.87 -12.12
C ASP A 106 -17.48 4.33 -11.99
N ILE A 107 -16.69 5.20 -11.35
CA ILE A 107 -16.95 6.65 -11.27
C ILE A 107 -16.99 7.31 -12.65
N TRP A 108 -16.15 6.85 -13.58
CA TRP A 108 -16.17 7.37 -14.95
C TRP A 108 -17.55 7.17 -15.60
N SER A 109 -18.23 6.07 -15.24
CA SER A 109 -19.56 5.74 -15.76
C SER A 109 -20.70 6.52 -15.09
N LEU A 110 -20.52 7.00 -13.84
CA LEU A 110 -21.56 7.74 -13.10
C LEU A 110 -21.89 9.11 -13.72
N GLY A 111 -21.01 9.66 -14.57
CA GLY A 111 -21.21 10.95 -15.24
C GLY A 111 -21.95 10.88 -16.58
N HIS A 112 -22.32 9.69 -17.07
CA HIS A 112 -23.01 9.56 -18.34
C HIS A 112 -24.54 9.67 -18.16
N PRO A 113 -25.21 10.56 -18.93
CA PRO A 113 -26.64 10.86 -18.76
C PRO A 113 -27.59 9.68 -19.04
N ASN A 114 -27.06 8.55 -19.51
CA ASN A 114 -27.83 7.33 -19.82
C ASN A 114 -27.55 6.17 -18.86
N THR A 115 -26.76 6.38 -17.81
CA THR A 115 -26.51 5.33 -16.80
C THR A 115 -27.45 5.61 -15.62
N PRO A 116 -28.52 4.81 -15.41
CA PRO A 116 -29.42 5.03 -14.30
C PRO A 116 -28.63 4.91 -12.99
N ILE A 117 -28.51 6.04 -12.28
CA ILE A 117 -27.98 6.08 -10.91
C ILE A 117 -29.12 5.58 -10.01
N SER A 118 -29.30 4.26 -10.02
CA SER A 118 -30.07 3.56 -9.01
C SER A 118 -29.22 3.49 -7.73
N ASP A 119 -29.85 3.36 -6.56
CA ASP A 119 -29.18 2.93 -5.32
C ASP A 119 -28.37 1.62 -5.54
N GLU A 120 -28.70 0.91 -6.61
CA GLU A 120 -27.98 -0.18 -7.23
C GLU A 120 -27.44 0.25 -8.61
N ALA A 121 -26.35 1.02 -8.65
CA ALA A 121 -25.64 1.32 -9.90
C ALA A 121 -25.05 0.02 -10.51
N ASP A 122 -25.86 -0.71 -11.28
CA ASP A 122 -25.44 -1.88 -12.05
C ASP A 122 -24.42 -1.44 -13.10
N ALA A 123 -23.13 -1.64 -12.79
CA ALA A 123 -22.03 -1.34 -13.69
C ALA A 123 -22.05 -2.31 -14.89
N LEU A 124 -22.80 -1.97 -15.94
CA LEU A 124 -22.79 -2.66 -17.22
C LEU A 124 -21.43 -2.46 -17.91
N ARG A 125 -20.53 -3.44 -17.79
CA ARG A 125 -19.32 -3.52 -18.61
C ARG A 125 -19.55 -4.45 -19.80
N PHE A 126 -19.47 -3.89 -21.02
CA PHE A 126 -19.33 -4.68 -22.23
C PHE A 126 -17.90 -5.23 -22.31
N ARG A 127 -17.76 -6.56 -22.13
CA ARG A 127 -16.49 -7.25 -22.31
C ARG A 127 -16.18 -7.37 -23.80
N ASN A 128 -15.47 -6.40 -24.35
CA ASN A 128 -14.84 -6.55 -25.66
C ASN A 128 -13.59 -7.41 -25.49
N THR A 129 -13.66 -8.70 -25.86
CA THR A 129 -12.56 -9.49 -26.47
C THR A 129 -12.96 -10.98 -26.64
N SER A 130 -13.15 -11.37 -27.90
CA SER A 130 -12.57 -12.57 -28.55
C SER A 130 -12.64 -13.97 -27.88
N SER A 131 -13.49 -14.23 -26.90
CA SER A 131 -13.63 -15.56 -26.28
C SER A 131 -15.05 -16.10 -26.44
N PRO A 132 -15.27 -17.34 -26.93
CA PRO A 132 -16.59 -17.87 -27.28
C PRO A 132 -17.45 -18.29 -26.06
N LYS A 133 -17.09 -17.91 -24.84
CA LYS A 133 -17.94 -18.11 -23.66
C LYS A 133 -18.81 -16.87 -23.46
N LYS A 134 -19.92 -16.81 -24.22
CA LYS A 134 -21.06 -15.92 -23.98
C LYS A 134 -21.62 -16.21 -22.58
N GLY A 135 -21.20 -15.43 -21.61
CA GLY A 135 -21.85 -15.33 -20.31
C GLY A 135 -21.79 -13.88 -19.89
N ILE A 136 -22.95 -13.22 -19.79
CA ILE A 136 -23.08 -11.98 -19.04
C ILE A 136 -22.59 -12.32 -17.63
N SER A 137 -21.43 -11.79 -17.26
CA SER A 137 -20.92 -11.89 -15.90
C SER A 137 -21.92 -11.13 -15.04
N LYS A 138 -22.86 -11.85 -14.43
CA LYS A 138 -23.86 -11.29 -13.54
C LYS A 138 -23.18 -10.57 -12.37
N ASN A 139 -23.62 -9.33 -12.17
CA ASN A 139 -23.73 -8.62 -10.90
C ASN A 139 -22.40 -8.35 -10.18
N ARG A 140 -21.71 -7.28 -10.58
CA ARG A 140 -20.85 -6.59 -9.62
C ARG A 140 -21.75 -5.83 -8.65
N THR A 141 -21.52 -6.00 -7.35
CA THR A 141 -22.25 -5.26 -6.32
C THR A 141 -22.11 -3.76 -6.60
N PRO A 142 -23.23 -3.04 -6.72
CA PRO A 142 -23.21 -1.60 -6.97
C PRO A 142 -22.41 -0.88 -5.88
N ILE A 143 -21.73 0.21 -6.27
CA ILE A 143 -20.98 1.02 -5.30
C ILE A 143 -21.98 1.80 -4.46
N THR A 144 -22.16 1.36 -3.22
CA THR A 144 -22.98 2.07 -2.23
C THR A 144 -22.11 2.91 -1.31
N ILE A 145 -22.71 3.93 -0.67
CA ILE A 145 -22.04 4.72 0.37
C ILE A 145 -21.54 3.80 1.50
N THR A 146 -22.31 2.77 1.86
CA THR A 146 -21.95 1.79 2.88
C THR A 146 -20.69 1.02 2.51
N THR A 147 -20.62 0.50 1.29
CA THR A 147 -19.43 -0.21 0.78
C THR A 147 -18.20 0.70 0.79
N ILE A 148 -18.33 1.97 0.39
CA ILE A 148 -17.20 2.91 0.42
C ILE A 148 -16.75 3.20 1.86
N LYS A 149 -17.69 3.32 2.80
CA LYS A 149 -17.38 3.49 4.23
C LYS A 149 -16.63 2.29 4.82
N GLU A 150 -17.00 1.07 4.43
CA GLU A 150 -16.26 -0.14 4.83
C GLU A 150 -14.82 -0.10 4.31
N LEU A 151 -14.62 0.25 3.04
CA LEU A 151 -13.29 0.39 2.44
C LEU A 151 -12.45 1.49 3.13
N ILE A 152 -13.08 2.59 3.56
CA ILE A 152 -12.42 3.61 4.38
C ILE A 152 -11.91 3.02 5.70
N GLN A 153 -12.74 2.24 6.40
CA GLN A 153 -12.33 1.59 7.65
C GLN A 153 -11.19 0.59 7.41
N ASP A 154 -11.22 -0.14 6.30
CA ASP A 154 -10.11 -1.02 5.92
C ASP A 154 -8.81 -0.25 5.64
N CYS A 155 -8.87 0.91 4.97
CA CYS A 155 -7.69 1.77 4.79
C CYS A 155 -7.08 2.18 6.14
N ILE A 156 -7.92 2.62 7.08
CA ILE A 156 -7.48 3.07 8.42
C ILE A 156 -6.85 1.91 9.18
N ARG A 157 -7.55 0.77 9.26
CA ARG A 157 -7.11 -0.44 9.95
C ARG A 157 -5.78 -0.96 9.37
N LEU A 158 -5.69 -1.10 8.05
CA LEU A 158 -4.47 -1.58 7.39
C LEU A 158 -3.32 -0.59 7.57
N ARG A 159 -3.57 0.71 7.57
CA ARG A 159 -2.53 1.72 7.86
C ARG A 159 -1.97 1.54 9.26
N GLU A 160 -2.83 1.36 10.27
CA GLU A 160 -2.39 1.11 11.65
C GLU A 160 -1.56 -0.17 11.76
N ILE A 161 -1.94 -1.23 11.06
CA ILE A 161 -1.17 -2.48 11.00
C ILE A 161 0.20 -2.24 10.37
N ILE A 162 0.29 -1.50 9.26
CA ILE A 162 1.56 -1.18 8.59
C ILE A 162 2.48 -0.35 9.50
N VAL A 163 1.93 0.63 10.24
CA VAL A 163 2.70 1.39 11.23
C VAL A 163 3.28 0.46 12.30
N LYS A 164 2.46 -0.42 12.87
CA LYS A 164 2.89 -1.37 13.91
C LYS A 164 3.95 -2.34 13.40
N LEU A 165 3.77 -2.87 12.18
CA LEU A 165 4.76 -3.73 11.53
C LEU A 165 6.10 -3.00 11.34
N GLY A 166 6.06 -1.75 10.86
CA GLY A 166 7.27 -0.96 10.66
C GLY A 166 7.98 -0.62 11.96
N LEU A 167 7.26 -0.30 13.03
CA LEU A 167 7.85 -0.07 14.36
C LEU A 167 8.52 -1.35 14.90
N TYR A 168 7.88 -2.50 14.74
CA TYR A 168 8.45 -3.79 15.14
C TYR A 168 9.74 -4.11 14.38
N SER A 169 9.82 -3.79 13.08
CA SER A 169 11.06 -3.93 12.31
C SER A 169 12.19 -3.05 12.85
N LEU A 170 11.87 -1.80 13.23
CA LEU A 170 12.86 -0.82 13.67
C LEU A 170 13.43 -1.09 15.07
N ASP A 171 12.64 -1.60 16.02
CA ASP A 171 13.09 -1.80 17.41
C ASP A 171 14.26 -2.79 17.54
N ASP A 172 14.30 -3.85 16.73
CA ASP A 172 15.39 -4.82 16.74
C ASP A 172 16.69 -4.29 16.11
N SER A 173 16.60 -3.31 15.21
CA SER A 173 17.76 -2.76 14.51
C SER A 173 18.70 -1.95 15.42
N ASN A 174 18.22 -1.54 16.60
CA ASN A 174 18.99 -0.78 17.59
C ASN A 174 19.69 -1.65 18.65
N ILE A 175 19.58 -2.99 18.61
CA ILE A 175 20.21 -3.91 19.60
C ILE A 175 21.53 -4.51 19.10
N LYS A 176 22.13 -3.96 18.04
CA LYS A 176 23.56 -4.21 17.77
C LYS A 176 24.38 -3.14 18.45
N SER A 177 24.75 -3.40 19.71
CA SER A 177 25.75 -2.62 20.44
C SER A 177 27.01 -2.49 19.57
N PRO A 178 27.55 -1.28 19.30
CA PRO A 178 28.74 -1.04 18.47
C PRO A 178 30.06 -1.65 19.01
N SER A 179 29.99 -2.57 19.97
CA SER A 179 31.13 -3.07 20.73
C SER A 179 31.88 -4.24 20.07
N GLN A 180 31.58 -4.58 18.81
CA GLN A 180 32.33 -5.60 18.07
C GLN A 180 32.54 -5.16 16.62
N GLU A 181 33.57 -4.34 16.37
CA GLU A 181 34.37 -4.31 15.12
C GLU A 181 35.37 -3.14 15.17
N PHE A 182 36.23 -3.13 16.20
CA PHE A 182 37.54 -2.48 16.13
C PHE A 182 38.52 -3.33 16.96
N GLU A 183 38.64 -4.62 16.62
CA GLU A 183 39.92 -5.28 16.81
C GLU A 183 40.85 -4.69 15.74
N LEU A 184 41.50 -3.58 16.11
CA LEU A 184 42.70 -3.13 15.41
C LEU A 184 43.69 -4.30 15.49
N ASN A 185 44.00 -4.90 14.35
CA ASN A 185 45.15 -5.78 14.22
C ASN A 185 46.39 -4.97 14.63
N ASP A 186 46.91 -5.23 15.83
CA ASP A 186 48.15 -4.65 16.37
C ASP A 186 49.39 -4.97 15.50
N ASP A 187 49.25 -5.86 14.52
CA ASP A 187 50.33 -6.26 13.60
C ASP A 187 50.72 -5.20 12.54
N GLN A 188 50.02 -4.06 12.43
CA GLN A 188 50.38 -3.01 11.46
C GLN A 188 51.19 -1.82 12.02
N LEU A 189 51.54 -1.80 13.31
CA LEU A 189 52.27 -0.66 13.92
C LEU A 189 53.80 -0.76 13.86
N VAL A 190 54.40 -1.82 13.29
CA VAL A 190 55.87 -2.01 13.36
C VAL A 190 56.65 -1.49 12.12
N GLN A 191 55.99 -1.04 11.05
CA GLN A 191 56.71 -0.69 9.80
C GLN A 191 56.98 0.80 9.52
N VAL A 192 56.68 1.74 10.43
CA VAL A 192 56.88 3.18 10.16
C VAL A 192 58.08 3.80 10.90
N SER A 193 58.86 3.02 11.66
CA SER A 193 60.00 3.57 12.43
C SER A 193 61.39 3.41 11.79
N ASN A 194 61.50 2.91 10.56
CA ASN A 194 62.79 2.80 9.85
C ASN A 194 62.70 3.45 8.46
N ASN A 195 62.80 4.78 8.41
CA ASN A 195 63.35 5.55 7.28
C ASN A 195 63.66 6.99 7.72
#